data_AF-A0AAJ7E8Y5-F1
#
_entry.id   AF-A0AAJ7E8Y5-F1
#
_cell.length_a   1.000
_cell.length_b   1.000
_cell.length_c   1.000
_cell.angle_alpha   90.00
_cell.angle_beta   90.00
_cell.angle_gamma   90.00
#
_symmetry.space_group_name_H-M   'P 1'
#
loop_
_entity.id
_entity.type
_entity.pdbx_description
1 polymer ?
#
loop_
_entity_poly.entity_id
_entity_poly.type
_entity_poly.pdbx_seq_one_letter_code
_entity_poly.pdbx_strand_id
1 'polypeptide(L)'
;MPKPKVEFRDISLGLQIIRNFLLGRNFTIALRFEPMLSARTQPQPELPDGVTHKHAHNYYYTRDGRREMAPPLDLTQQLLTDGAGKGEPKTASVKIPKPGNVHLWDQHYYNN
;
A
#
# COMPACT_ATOMS: atom_id res chain seq x y z
N MET A 1 -8.12 17.66 22.98
CA MET A 1 -7.79 16.77 24.11
C MET A 1 -7.93 17.57 25.40
N PRO A 2 -8.54 17.03 26.46
CA PRO A 2 -8.54 17.72 27.76
C PRO A 2 -7.09 17.94 28.20
N LYS A 3 -6.80 19.12 28.76
CA LYS A 3 -5.47 19.41 29.32
C LYS A 3 -5.19 18.42 30.45
N PRO A 4 -3.99 17.84 30.54
CA PRO A 4 -3.67 16.93 31.62
C PRO A 4 -3.77 17.66 32.96
N LYS A 5 -4.25 16.97 34.00
CA LYS A 5 -4.39 17.53 35.35
C LYS A 5 -3.03 17.90 35.97
N VAL A 6 -1.95 17.28 35.49
CA VAL A 6 -0.57 17.49 35.94
C VAL A 6 0.31 17.69 34.72
N GLU A 7 1.20 18.67 34.77
CA GLU A 7 2.21 18.89 33.73
C GLU A 7 3.10 17.67 33.56
N PHE A 8 3.51 17.38 32.33
CA PHE A 8 4.39 16.25 32.06
C PHE A 8 5.76 16.45 32.68
N ARG A 9 6.40 15.34 33.05
CA ARG A 9 7.78 15.37 33.56
C ARG A 9 8.70 15.89 32.45
N ASP A 10 9.30 17.05 32.70
CA ASP A 10 10.37 17.63 31.90
C ASP A 10 11.54 18.04 32.81
N ILE A 11 12.64 18.50 32.22
CA ILE A 11 13.81 19.03 32.93
C ILE A 11 13.49 20.36 33.63
N SER A 12 14.39 20.83 34.52
CA SER A 12 14.24 22.15 35.18
C SER A 12 14.13 23.30 34.16
N LEU A 13 13.43 24.38 34.53
CA LEU A 13 13.17 25.53 33.65
C LEU A 13 14.46 26.12 33.02
N GLY A 14 15.54 26.24 33.79
CA GLY A 14 16.82 26.74 33.27
C GLY A 14 17.40 25.86 32.15
N LEU A 15 17.35 24.54 32.32
CA LEU A 15 17.78 23.61 31.28
C LEU A 15 16.83 23.58 30.08
N GLN A 16 15.52 23.82 30.28
CA GLN A 16 14.57 23.95 29.17
C GLN A 16 14.90 25.15 28.28
N ILE A 17 15.26 26.29 28.87
CA ILE A 17 15.66 27.50 28.14
C ILE A 17 16.92 27.24 27.33
N ILE A 18 17.96 26.65 27.95
CA ILE A 18 19.21 26.30 27.27
C ILE A 18 18.93 25.33 26.10
N ARG A 19 18.12 24.30 26.34
CA ARG A 19 17.73 23.32 25.31
C ARG A 19 17.00 23.98 24.13
N ASN A 20 15.99 24.80 24.40
CA ASN A 20 15.20 25.44 23.34
C ASN A 20 16.04 26.46 22.55
N PHE A 21 16.95 27.16 23.23
CA PHE A 21 17.91 28.05 22.58
C PHE A 21 18.86 27.30 21.64
N LEU A 22 19.50 26.23 22.10
CA LEU A 22 20.42 25.43 21.28
C LEU A 22 19.71 24.71 20.13
N LEU A 23 18.44 24.36 20.29
CA LEU A 23 17.63 23.74 19.22
C LEU A 23 17.09 24.74 18.21
N GLY A 24 17.09 26.05 18.50
CA GLY A 24 16.45 27.08 17.68
C GLY A 24 14.93 26.94 17.58
N ARG A 25 14.31 26.12 18.44
CA ARG A 25 12.88 25.85 18.46
C ARG A 25 12.42 25.34 19.82
N ASN A 26 11.12 25.40 20.06
CA ASN A 26 10.52 24.74 21.21
C ASN A 26 10.71 23.22 21.10
N PHE A 27 11.27 22.63 22.16
CA PHE A 27 11.45 21.18 22.24
C PHE A 27 10.10 20.47 22.30
N THR A 28 9.94 19.45 21.46
CA THR A 28 8.78 18.54 21.48
C THR A 28 9.19 17.28 22.23
N ILE A 29 8.51 16.98 23.33
CA ILE A 29 8.84 15.80 24.14
C ILE A 29 8.49 14.53 23.36
N ALA A 30 9.48 13.65 23.16
CA ALA A 30 9.31 12.35 22.49
C ALA A 30 8.89 11.23 23.45
N LEU A 31 8.89 11.50 24.77
CA LEU A 31 8.45 10.54 25.78
C LEU A 31 6.93 10.36 25.73
N ARG A 32 6.52 9.14 26.03
CA ARG A 32 5.12 8.71 26.04
C ARG A 32 4.57 8.81 27.45
N PHE A 33 3.61 9.71 27.65
CA PHE A 33 2.91 9.87 28.92
C PHE A 33 1.52 9.25 28.87
N GLU A 34 1.04 8.77 30.01
CA GLU A 34 -0.24 8.08 30.16
C GLU A 34 -1.43 8.77 29.46
N PRO A 35 -1.71 10.08 29.64
CA PRO A 35 -2.88 10.72 29.01
C PRO A 35 -2.72 10.95 27.50
N MET A 36 -1.52 10.78 26.93
CA MET A 36 -1.28 10.84 25.48
C MET A 36 -1.36 9.47 24.82
N LEU A 37 -1.45 8.40 25.62
CA LEU A 37 -1.53 7.04 25.14
C LEU A 37 -2.95 6.51 25.30
N SER A 38 -3.33 5.58 24.43
CA SER A 38 -4.49 4.73 24.70
C SER A 38 -4.20 3.85 25.93
N ALA A 39 -5.26 3.50 26.66
CA ALA A 39 -5.17 2.58 27.77
C ALA A 39 -4.54 1.24 27.35
N ARG A 40 -3.87 0.53 28.26
CA ARG A 40 -3.36 -0.81 27.94
C ARG A 40 -4.49 -1.84 27.81
N THR A 41 -5.54 -1.68 28.61
CA THR A 41 -6.75 -2.49 28.55
C THR A 41 -7.77 -1.77 27.67
N GLN A 42 -8.18 -2.43 26.60
CA GLN A 42 -9.23 -1.96 25.69
C GLN A 42 -10.52 -2.72 25.97
N PRO A 43 -11.70 -2.10 25.80
CA PRO A 43 -12.97 -2.82 25.83
C PRO A 43 -13.02 -3.85 24.70
N GLN A 44 -13.82 -4.91 24.88
CA GLN A 44 -14.03 -5.90 23.82
C GLN A 44 -14.65 -5.20 22.59
N PRO A 45 -14.00 -5.27 21.40
CA PRO A 45 -14.57 -4.69 20.20
C PRO A 45 -15.64 -5.61 19.59
N GLU A 46 -16.62 -4.99 18.92
CA GLU A 46 -17.54 -5.65 17.99
C GLU A 46 -17.03 -5.37 16.56
N LEU A 47 -16.49 -6.40 15.91
CA LEU A 47 -15.93 -6.27 14.57
C LEU A 47 -17.02 -6.50 13.52
N PRO A 48 -17.06 -5.72 12.43
CA PRO A 48 -17.98 -5.97 11.34
C PRO A 48 -17.61 -7.26 10.61
N ASP A 49 -18.63 -7.94 10.11
CA ASP A 49 -18.47 -9.14 9.31
C ASP A 49 -17.79 -8.85 7.96
N GLY A 50 -16.97 -9.81 7.51
CA GLY A 50 -16.40 -9.80 6.16
C GLY A 50 -17.44 -10.12 5.07
N VAL A 51 -17.10 -9.83 3.81
CA VAL A 51 -18.01 -9.93 2.65
C VAL A 51 -18.60 -11.34 2.39
N THR A 52 -17.99 -12.38 2.94
CA THR A 52 -18.41 -13.77 2.82
C THR A 52 -19.23 -14.29 4.00
N HIS A 53 -19.65 -13.45 4.95
CA HIS A 53 -20.61 -13.83 6.01
C HIS A 53 -22.05 -13.72 5.50
N LYS A 54 -22.36 -14.48 4.44
CA LYS A 54 -23.68 -14.52 3.81
C LYS A 54 -24.31 -15.88 4.03
N HIS A 55 -25.59 -15.90 4.42
CA HIS A 55 -26.34 -17.14 4.69
C HIS A 55 -26.74 -17.91 3.42
N ALA A 56 -26.85 -17.23 2.27
CA ALA A 56 -27.23 -17.82 0.99
C ALA A 56 -26.35 -17.27 -0.15
N HIS A 57 -26.32 -17.99 -1.27
CA HIS A 57 -25.57 -17.62 -2.48
C HIS A 57 -24.08 -17.34 -2.24
N ASN A 58 -23.44 -18.18 -1.42
CA ASN A 58 -22.06 -18.01 -0.98
C ASN A 58 -21.29 -19.33 -0.99
N TYR A 59 -21.45 -20.08 -2.08
CA TYR A 59 -20.74 -21.34 -2.27
C TYR A 59 -19.24 -21.10 -2.39
N TYR A 60 -18.43 -21.90 -1.71
CA TYR A 60 -16.97 -21.71 -1.70
C TYR A 60 -16.37 -21.80 -3.11
N TYR A 61 -16.90 -22.68 -3.97
CA TYR A 61 -16.37 -22.90 -5.31
C TYR A 61 -16.45 -21.66 -6.22
N THR A 62 -17.40 -20.73 -6.00
CA THR A 62 -17.54 -19.52 -6.83
C THR A 62 -16.57 -18.40 -6.45
N ARG A 63 -15.78 -18.58 -5.38
CA ARG A 63 -14.84 -17.58 -4.87
C ARG A 63 -13.48 -18.16 -4.54
N ASP A 64 -13.23 -19.41 -4.95
CA ASP A 64 -11.97 -20.10 -4.68
C ASP A 64 -10.94 -19.75 -5.77
N GLY A 65 -10.37 -18.55 -5.67
CA GLY A 65 -9.35 -18.07 -6.61
C GLY A 65 -8.10 -18.98 -6.67
N ARG A 66 -7.86 -19.82 -5.66
CA ARG A 66 -6.79 -20.82 -5.69
C ARG A 66 -6.99 -21.87 -6.78
N ARG A 67 -8.25 -22.18 -7.14
CA ARG A 67 -8.62 -23.15 -8.18
C ARG A 67 -8.81 -22.50 -9.55
N GLU A 68 -8.90 -21.18 -9.61
CA GLU A 68 -8.95 -20.42 -10.86
C GLU A 68 -7.58 -20.29 -11.53
N MET A 69 -6.50 -20.58 -10.79
CA MET A 69 -5.13 -20.54 -11.30
C MET A 69 -4.90 -21.66 -12.32
N ALA A 70 -4.76 -21.29 -13.59
CA ALA A 70 -4.29 -22.16 -14.65
C ALA A 70 -2.75 -22.25 -14.67
N PRO A 71 -2.17 -23.37 -15.16
CA PRO A 71 -0.74 -23.44 -15.43
C PRO A 71 -0.28 -22.31 -16.37
N PRO A 72 0.98 -21.83 -16.24
CA PRO A 72 1.53 -20.85 -17.16
C PRO A 72 1.45 -21.33 -18.61
N LEU A 73 1.17 -20.40 -19.51
CA LEU A 73 1.08 -20.70 -20.93
C LEU A 73 2.48 -20.68 -21.57
N ASP A 74 2.85 -21.76 -22.27
CA ASP A 74 4.08 -21.84 -23.05
C ASP A 74 3.86 -21.29 -24.47
N LEU A 75 4.34 -20.06 -24.69
CA LEU A 75 4.20 -19.38 -25.97
C LEU A 75 4.93 -20.12 -27.11
N THR A 76 6.02 -20.84 -26.82
CA THR A 76 6.80 -21.53 -27.86
C THR A 76 6.02 -22.69 -28.48
N GLN A 77 5.23 -23.40 -27.67
CA GLN A 77 4.40 -24.51 -28.11
C GLN A 77 3.11 -24.03 -28.81
N GLN A 78 2.54 -22.90 -28.37
CA GLN A 78 1.31 -22.34 -28.96
C GLN A 78 1.55 -21.63 -30.30
N LEU A 79 2.67 -20.93 -30.47
CA LEU A 79 3.03 -20.28 -31.75
C LEU A 79 3.30 -21.31 -32.87
N LEU A 80 3.64 -22.55 -32.53
CA LEU A 80 3.83 -23.66 -33.48
C LEU A 80 2.50 -24.16 -34.07
N THR A 81 1.38 -24.05 -33.35
CA THR A 81 0.06 -24.47 -33.85
C THR A 81 -0.61 -23.40 -34.70
N ASP A 82 -0.43 -22.11 -34.38
CA ASP A 82 -1.05 -20.99 -35.12
C ASP A 82 -0.18 -20.50 -36.29
N GLY A 83 1.11 -20.87 -36.32
CA GLY A 83 2.07 -20.56 -37.40
C GLY A 83 2.18 -21.61 -38.51
N ALA A 84 1.51 -22.77 -38.37
CA ALA A 84 1.54 -23.85 -39.36
C ALA A 84 0.49 -23.71 -40.48
N GLY A 85 -0.19 -22.54 -40.57
CA GLY A 85 -1.04 -22.19 -41.69
C GLY A 85 -0.21 -21.62 -42.84
N LYS A 86 -0.16 -22.34 -43.96
CA LYS A 86 0.38 -21.88 -45.26
C LYS A 86 -0.17 -20.48 -45.60
N GLY A 87 0.61 -19.43 -45.36
CA GLY A 87 0.26 -18.06 -45.69
C GLY A 87 1.52 -17.26 -46.00
N GLU A 88 1.45 -16.42 -47.04
CA GLU A 88 2.56 -15.64 -47.58
C GLU A 88 3.38 -14.90 -46.50
N PRO A 89 4.69 -14.66 -46.75
CA PRO A 89 5.57 -14.01 -45.79
C PRO A 89 5.03 -12.61 -45.43
N LYS A 90 4.54 -12.46 -44.20
CA LYS A 90 4.13 -11.16 -43.68
C LYS A 90 5.38 -10.31 -43.47
N THR A 91 5.47 -9.19 -44.19
CA THR A 91 6.54 -8.20 -44.04
C THR A 91 6.66 -7.76 -42.58
N ALA A 92 7.84 -7.90 -41.98
CA ALA A 92 8.09 -7.57 -40.59
C ALA A 92 7.74 -6.10 -40.31
N SER A 93 6.74 -5.85 -39.45
CA SER A 93 6.44 -4.51 -38.99
C SER A 93 7.58 -4.00 -38.10
N VAL A 94 8.16 -2.85 -38.44
CA VAL A 94 9.31 -2.21 -37.74
C VAL A 94 9.03 -1.87 -36.26
N LYS A 95 7.79 -1.97 -35.80
CA LYS A 95 7.41 -1.69 -34.41
C LYS A 95 7.73 -2.89 -33.51
N ILE A 96 8.78 -2.76 -32.71
CA ILE A 96 9.15 -3.72 -31.66
C ILE A 96 8.03 -3.74 -30.59
N PRO A 97 7.51 -4.92 -30.19
CA PRO A 97 6.51 -5.01 -29.14
C PRO A 97 7.11 -4.54 -27.81
N LYS A 98 6.37 -3.70 -27.08
CA LYS A 98 6.75 -3.19 -25.75
C LYS A 98 5.88 -3.89 -24.69
N PRO A 99 6.43 -4.26 -23.52
CA PRO A 99 5.65 -4.90 -22.44
C PRO A 99 4.51 -4.03 -21.87
N GLY A 100 4.59 -2.72 -22.02
CA GLY A 100 3.60 -1.77 -21.53
C GLY A 100 3.96 -0.33 -21.90
N ASN A 101 3.15 0.62 -21.45
CA ASN A 101 3.38 2.04 -21.67
C ASN A 101 4.43 2.57 -20.69
N VAL A 102 5.29 3.49 -21.14
CA VAL A 102 6.21 4.21 -20.25
C VAL A 102 5.44 5.34 -19.58
N HIS A 103 5.42 5.34 -18.25
CA HIS A 103 4.78 6.39 -17.45
C HIS A 103 5.84 7.35 -16.89
N LEU A 104 5.79 8.62 -17.31
CA LEU A 104 6.62 9.70 -16.79
C LEU A 104 5.78 10.51 -15.81
N TRP A 105 6.08 10.38 -14.52
CA TRP A 105 5.28 10.96 -13.43
C TRP A 105 5.32 12.51 -13.39
N ASP A 106 6.33 13.13 -14.03
CA ASP A 106 6.61 14.58 -13.99
C ASP A 106 6.52 15.30 -15.35
N GLN A 107 5.92 14.66 -16.35
CA GLN A 107 5.96 15.16 -17.73
C GLN A 107 5.25 16.52 -17.95
N HIS A 108 4.42 16.97 -17.01
CA HIS A 108 3.70 18.24 -17.07
C HIS A 108 4.60 19.48 -17.03
N TYR A 109 5.86 19.36 -16.59
CA TYR A 109 6.80 20.50 -16.51
C TYR A 109 7.61 20.75 -17.78
N TYR A 110 7.56 19.85 -18.77
CA TYR A 110 8.47 19.87 -19.92
C TYR A 110 7.81 20.18 -21.27
N ASN A 111 6.49 20.42 -21.29
CA ASN A 111 5.75 20.83 -22.49
C ASN A 111 5.35 22.32 -22.37
N ASN A 112 6.32 23.22 -22.58
CA ASN A 112 6.10 24.63 -22.92
C ASN A 112 6.67 24.88 -24.32
#